data_AF-A0A674IC90-F1
#
_entry.id   AF-A0A674IC90-F1
#
_cell.length_a   1.000
_cell.length_b   1.000
_cell.length_c   1.000
_cell.angle_alpha   90.00
_cell.angle_beta   90.00
_cell.angle_gamma   90.00
#
_symmetry.space_group_name_H-M   'P 1'
#
loop_
_entity.id
_entity.type
_entity.pdbx_description
1 polymer ?
#
loop_
_entity_poly.entity_id
_entity_poly.type
_entity_poly.pdbx_seq_one_letter_code
_entity_poly.pdbx_strand_id
1 'polypeptide(L)' 'LSGRHVAPFIFPRITVVTWNVGTAIPPSDVTSLLHLNTGDTNDTDMIAIG' A
#
# COMPACT_ATOMS: atom_id res chain seq x y z
N LEU A 1 -40.24 -4.07 -8.35
CA LEU A 1 -39.28 -4.22 -7.22
C LEU A 1 -37.92 -3.76 -7.72
N SER A 2 -37.57 -2.49 -7.52
CA SER A 2 -36.28 -1.94 -7.96
C SER A 2 -35.20 -2.40 -7.00
N GLY A 3 -34.31 -3.28 -7.47
CA GLY A 3 -33.17 -3.78 -6.71
C GLY A 3 -32.20 -2.65 -6.42
N ARG A 4 -32.18 -2.16 -5.18
CA ARG A 4 -31.17 -1.21 -4.74
C ARG A 4 -29.80 -1.88 -4.84
N HIS A 5 -28.94 -1.31 -5.66
CA HIS A 5 -27.53 -1.67 -5.78
C HIS A 5 -26.85 -1.25 -4.47
N VAL A 6 -26.76 -2.17 -3.50
CA VAL A 6 -26.00 -1.96 -2.27
C VAL A 6 -24.54 -2.21 -2.63
N ALA A 7 -23.80 -1.14 -2.94
CA ALA A 7 -22.36 -1.26 -3.11
C ALA A 7 -21.74 -1.70 -1.76
N PRO A 8 -20.85 -2.71 -1.74
CA PRO A 8 -20.15 -3.08 -0.52
C PRO A 8 -19.35 -1.87 -0.03
N PHE A 9 -19.38 -1.61 1.29
CA PHE A 9 -18.51 -0.62 1.90
C PHE A 9 -17.08 -1.16 1.83
N ILE A 10 -16.30 -0.66 0.86
CA ILE A 10 -14.87 -0.94 0.77
C ILE A 10 -14.17 0.08 1.67
N PHE A 11 -13.52 -0.40 2.73
CA PHE A 11 -12.61 0.43 3.52
C PHE A 11 -11.25 0.47 2.82
N PRO A 12 -10.66 1.65 2.61
CA PRO A 12 -9.37 1.75 1.95
C PRO A 12 -8.28 1.13 2.83
N ARG A 13 -7.43 0.28 2.23
CA ARG A 13 -6.29 -0.33 2.91
C ARG A 13 -5.07 0.56 2.74
N ILE A 14 -4.62 1.14 3.86
CA ILE A 14 -3.48 2.07 3.90
C ILE A 14 -2.28 1.38 4.54
N THR A 15 -1.18 1.31 3.80
CA THR A 15 0.09 0.81 4.31
C THR A 15 1.03 1.97 4.58
N VAL A 16 1.46 2.12 5.83
CA VAL A 16 2.40 3.16 6.24
C VAL A 16 3.76 2.50 6.44
N VAL A 17 4.75 2.96 5.68
CA VAL A 17 6.13 2.51 5.78
C VAL A 17 6.97 3.68 6.26
N THR A 18 7.72 3.48 7.34
CA THR A 18 8.72 4.45 7.78
C THR A 18 10.08 3.80 7.89
N TRP A 19 11.10 4.47 7.38
CA TRP A 19 12.46 3.96 7.41
C TRP A 19 13.47 5.08 7.63
N ASN A 20 14.30 4.91 8.66
CA ASN A 20 15.45 5.77 8.91
C ASN A 20 16.64 5.32 8.04
N VAL A 21 16.98 6.10 7.02
CA VAL A 21 18.14 5.87 6.14
C VAL A 21 19.45 6.40 6.75
N GLY A 22 19.37 7.19 7.84
CA GLY A 22 20.52 7.87 8.43
C GLY A 22 21.15 8.89 7.48
N THR A 23 22.49 8.94 7.43
CA THR A 23 23.24 9.77 6.48
C THR A 23 23.67 9.01 5.22
N ALA A 24 23.26 7.76 5.07
CA ALA A 24 23.59 6.93 3.92
C ALA A 24 22.64 7.22 2.75
N ILE A 25 23.09 6.95 1.53
CA ILE A 25 22.22 6.98 0.35
C ILE A 25 21.31 5.74 0.42
N PRO A 26 19.97 5.90 0.33
CA PRO A 26 19.08 4.74 0.29
C PRO A 26 19.41 3.88 -0.95
N PRO A 27 19.25 2.55 -0.87
CA PRO A 27 19.45 1.67 -2.01
C PRO A 27 18.55 2.11 -3.16
N SER A 28 19.05 1.97 -4.39
CA SER A 28 18.32 2.32 -5.61
C SER A 28 17.04 1.50 -5.79
N ASP A 29 16.91 0.38 -5.07
CA ASP A 29 15.74 -0.48 -5.07
C ASP A 29 15.20 -0.64 -3.63
N VAL A 30 13.95 -0.24 -3.44
CA VAL A 30 13.20 -0.32 -2.17
C VAL A 30 11.95 -1.21 -2.31
N THR A 31 11.82 -1.96 -3.41
CA THR A 31 10.65 -2.80 -3.70
C THR A 31 10.37 -3.82 -2.60
N SER A 32 11.42 -4.33 -1.96
CA SER A 32 11.32 -5.24 -0.80
C SER A 32 10.76 -4.55 0.45
N LEU A 33 11.04 -3.26 0.68
CA LEU A 33 10.48 -2.50 1.81
C LEU A 33 8.99 -2.19 1.61
N LEU A 34 8.59 -2.04 0.34
CA LEU A 34 7.22 -1.73 -0.04
C LEU A 34 6.38 -2.98 -0.31
N HIS A 35 6.95 -4.19 -0.15
CA HIS A 35 6.33 -5.48 -0.48
C HIS A 35 5.62 -5.47 -1.86
N LEU A 36 6.13 -4.69 -2.82
CA LEU A 36 5.51 -4.48 -4.13
C LEU A 36 5.71 -5.67 -5.09
N ASN A 37 6.52 -6.66 -4.70
CA ASN A 37 6.88 -7.83 -5.53
C ASN A 37 6.25 -9.15 -5.04
N THR A 38 5.57 -9.15 -3.90
CA THR A 38 4.72 -10.27 -3.46
C THR A 38 3.39 -10.13 -4.17
N GLY A 39 2.91 -11.15 -4.88
CA GLY A 39 1.66 -11.14 -5.69
C GLY A 39 0.35 -10.75 -4.98
N ASP A 40 0.43 -10.28 -3.74
CA ASP A 40 -0.62 -9.73 -2.88
C ASP A 40 -0.72 -8.19 -2.97
N THR A 41 -0.04 -7.54 -3.93
CA THR A 41 -0.13 -6.08 -4.16
C THR A 41 -1.51 -5.58 -4.56
N ASN A 42 -2.45 -6.48 -4.82
CA ASN A 42 -3.82 -6.17 -5.25
C ASN A 42 -4.69 -5.57 -4.13
N ASP A 43 -4.17 -5.52 -2.90
CA ASP A 43 -4.93 -5.23 -1.69
C ASP A 43 -4.51 -3.93 -0.98
N THR A 44 -3.65 -3.09 -1.57
CA THR A 44 -3.26 -1.80 -0.99
C THR A 44 -3.69 -0.66 -1.89
N ASP A 45 -4.59 0.18 -1.39
CA ASP A 45 -5.10 1.33 -2.14
C ASP A 45 -4.14 2.54 -2.06
N MET A 46 -3.45 2.69 -0.92
CA MET A 46 -2.58 3.83 -0.67
C MET A 46 -1.34 3.44 0.14
N ILE A 47 -0.18 3.95 -0.28
CA ILE A 47 1.10 3.81 0.42
C ILE A 47 1.58 5.19 0.85
N ALA A 48 1.82 5.36 2.15
CA ALA A 48 2.43 6.57 2.73
C ALA A 48 3.85 6.24 3.20
N ILE A 49 4.84 7.05 2.80
CA ILE A 49 6.26 6.83 3.06
C ILE A 49 6.83 8.05 3.81
N GLY A 50 7.57 7.80 4.90
CA GLY A 50 8.18 8.83 5.75
C GLY A 50 9.51 8.44 6.37
#